data_AF-A0A397JHZ0-F1
#
_entry.id   AF-A0A397JHZ0-F1
#
_cell.length_a   1.000
_cell.length_b   1.000
_cell.length_c   1.000
_cell.angle_alpha   90.00
_cell.angle_beta   90.00
_cell.angle_gamma   90.00
#
_symmetry.space_group_name_H-M   'P 1'
#
loop_
_entity.id
_entity.type
_entity.pdbx_description
1 polymer ?
#
loop_
_entity_poly.entity_id
_entity_poly.type
_entity_poly.pdbx_seq_one_letter_code
_entity_poly.pdbx_strand_id
1 'polypeptide(L)'
;MTNILKINQNNTTYTYTIIKEGFYPLNNILKYTFSRSGDNTNYKIPDKYLIHASWGRGTSRHTVKCEINYVHTIPIFKISFGESFQTCLESAKSATNVKKNPNKKVRFSGVYIFGLNSQELERERERKYQSCFLKPFNKLGNLMKVKRARKFGEHVFNSFNNIVTNCFYPGDNPVLQEIHFKVQDKNFQINFEDRDFEKENKKK
;
A
#
# COMPACT_ATOMS: atom_id res chain seq x y z
N MET A 1 16.39 -3.11 6.10
CA MET A 1 16.76 -2.04 5.17
C MET A 1 17.35 -0.89 5.95
N THR A 2 18.45 -0.30 5.49
CA THR A 2 18.94 0.97 6.04
C THR A 2 17.92 2.06 5.73
N ASN A 3 17.50 2.84 6.72
CA ASN A 3 16.54 3.93 6.55
C ASN A 3 17.11 5.10 5.73
N ILE A 4 18.35 5.01 5.23
CA ILE A 4 19.02 6.04 4.45
C ILE A 4 19.43 5.44 3.11
N LEU A 5 19.03 6.09 2.03
CA LEU A 5 19.36 5.76 0.66
C LEU A 5 20.10 6.92 0.02
N LYS A 6 21.19 6.64 -0.71
CA LYS A 6 21.92 7.65 -1.49
C LYS A 6 21.83 7.28 -2.96
N ILE A 7 21.41 8.23 -3.80
CA ILE A 7 21.32 8.02 -5.24
C ILE A 7 21.95 9.19 -5.98
N ASN A 8 22.83 8.89 -6.93
CA ASN A 8 23.48 9.87 -7.81
C ASN A 8 22.67 10.01 -9.09
N GLN A 9 22.07 11.18 -9.31
CA GLN A 9 21.21 11.46 -10.47
C GLN A 9 21.38 12.90 -10.93
N ASN A 10 21.50 13.13 -12.24
CA ASN A 10 21.72 14.45 -12.85
C ASN A 10 22.84 15.24 -12.18
N ASN A 11 24.01 14.61 -12.01
CA ASN A 11 25.20 15.17 -11.35
C ASN A 11 24.95 15.65 -9.91
N THR A 12 23.87 15.19 -9.28
CA THR A 12 23.50 15.54 -7.91
C THR A 12 23.34 14.26 -7.09
N THR A 13 23.97 14.21 -5.93
CA THR A 13 23.72 13.16 -4.95
C THR A 13 22.52 13.53 -4.09
N TYR A 14 21.46 12.74 -4.19
CA TYR A 14 20.31 12.83 -3.30
C TYR A 14 20.47 11.83 -2.17
N THR A 15 20.23 12.28 -0.94
CA THR A 15 20.14 11.43 0.25
C THR A 15 18.71 11.44 0.74
N TYR A 16 18.08 10.27 0.77
CA TYR A 16 16.73 10.05 1.24
C TYR A 16 16.77 9.38 2.60
N THR A 17 16.11 9.96 3.59
CA THR A 17 15.81 9.30 4.86
C THR A 17 14.36 8.83 4.83
N ILE A 18 14.18 7.53 4.92
CA ILE A 18 12.91 6.85 4.78
C ILE A 18 12.23 6.85 6.15
N ILE A 19 11.10 7.55 6.27
CA ILE A 19 10.30 7.59 7.50
C ILE A 19 9.17 6.56 7.39
N LYS A 20 8.47 6.53 6.26
CA LYS A 20 7.48 5.53 5.88
C LYS A 20 7.66 5.19 4.41
N GLU A 21 7.96 3.93 4.11
CA GLU A 21 8.13 3.45 2.74
C GLU A 21 6.84 3.50 1.90
N GLY A 22 5.68 3.48 2.57
CA GLY A 22 4.37 3.36 1.92
C GLY A 22 4.14 1.98 1.31
N PHE A 23 3.04 1.83 0.59
CA PHE A 23 2.69 0.62 -0.15
C PHE A 23 2.10 0.97 -1.51
N TYR A 24 2.10 0.04 -2.46
CA TYR A 24 1.39 0.24 -3.72
C TYR A 24 -0.10 -0.10 -3.54
N PRO A 25 -1.01 0.82 -3.90
CA PRO A 25 -2.43 0.52 -3.95
C PRO A 25 -2.78 -0.62 -4.90
N LEU A 26 -4.01 -1.14 -4.78
CA LEU A 26 -4.55 -2.15 -5.69
C LEU A 26 -4.50 -1.68 -7.15
N ASN A 27 -4.36 -2.64 -8.07
CA ASN A 27 -4.14 -2.38 -9.50
C ASN A 27 -5.21 -1.50 -10.14
N ASN A 28 -6.46 -1.50 -9.63
CA ASN A 28 -7.56 -0.69 -10.14
C ASN A 28 -7.40 0.81 -9.86
N ILE A 29 -6.58 1.20 -8.88
CA ILE A 29 -6.37 2.60 -8.50
C ILE A 29 -4.90 3.04 -8.58
N LEU A 30 -3.97 2.11 -8.72
CA LEU A 30 -2.53 2.37 -8.84
C LEU A 30 -2.23 3.35 -9.97
N LYS A 31 -1.54 4.45 -9.65
CA LYS A 31 -1.07 5.45 -10.62
C LYS A 31 0.44 5.36 -10.85
N TYR A 32 0.87 5.92 -11.97
CA TYR A 32 2.27 5.96 -12.40
C TYR A 32 2.71 7.41 -12.67
N THR A 33 4.00 7.68 -12.46
CA THR A 33 4.66 8.91 -12.91
C THR A 33 5.72 8.57 -13.95
N PHE A 34 5.94 9.50 -14.89
CA PHE A 34 6.89 9.32 -15.98
C PHE A 34 8.22 10.01 -15.65
N SER A 35 9.34 9.37 -16.01
CA SER A 35 10.58 10.10 -16.27
C SER A 35 10.44 10.96 -17.52
N ARG A 36 11.08 12.13 -17.56
CA ARG A 36 11.20 12.93 -18.80
C ARG A 36 12.37 12.49 -19.68
N SER A 37 13.17 11.51 -19.26
CA SER A 37 14.16 10.89 -20.15
C SER A 37 13.42 10.06 -21.19
N GLY A 38 13.89 10.04 -22.43
CA GLY A 38 13.25 9.39 -23.58
C GLY A 38 13.12 7.86 -23.50
N ASP A 39 13.32 7.28 -22.32
CA ASP A 39 13.23 5.84 -22.02
C ASP A 39 11.82 5.37 -21.64
N ASN A 40 10.85 6.29 -21.56
CA ASN A 40 9.44 6.01 -21.24
C ASN A 40 9.27 5.22 -19.92
N THR A 41 10.21 5.37 -18.99
CA THR A 41 10.19 4.63 -17.72
C THR A 41 9.09 5.15 -16.81
N ASN A 42 8.20 4.25 -16.41
CA ASN A 42 7.08 4.52 -15.51
C ASN A 42 7.39 4.06 -14.10
N TYR A 43 7.19 4.93 -13.12
CA TYR A 43 7.37 4.61 -11.71
C TYR A 43 6.02 4.56 -11.00
N LYS A 44 5.76 3.47 -10.28
CA LYS A 44 4.55 3.29 -9.46
C LYS A 44 4.51 4.32 -8.33
N ILE A 45 3.35 4.91 -8.09
CA ILE A 45 3.17 5.91 -7.03
C ILE A 45 2.65 5.23 -5.75
N PRO A 46 3.43 5.24 -4.64
CA PRO A 46 3.01 4.63 -3.39
C PRO A 46 1.99 5.49 -2.63
N ASP A 47 1.21 4.85 -1.76
CA ASP A 47 0.33 5.46 -0.76
C ASP A 47 0.97 5.42 0.64
N LYS A 48 0.56 6.34 1.52
CA LYS A 48 1.08 6.55 2.89
C LYS A 48 2.62 6.65 2.94
N TYR A 49 3.19 7.28 1.94
CA TYR A 49 4.63 7.43 1.76
C TYR A 49 5.13 8.70 2.41
N LEU A 50 6.24 8.61 3.15
CA LEU A 50 6.87 9.75 3.82
C LEU A 50 8.38 9.61 3.89
N ILE A 51 9.10 10.61 3.38
CA ILE A 51 10.56 10.66 3.42
C ILE A 51 11.07 12.07 3.71
N HIS A 52 12.33 12.18 4.12
CA HIS A 52 13.11 13.40 3.96
C HIS A 52 14.07 13.23 2.78
N ALA A 53 14.10 14.20 1.87
CA ALA A 53 15.05 14.26 0.78
C ALA A 53 16.01 15.42 1.00
N SER A 54 17.31 15.19 0.79
CA SER A 54 18.33 16.22 0.88
C SER A 54 19.34 16.12 -0.25
N TRP A 55 19.85 17.26 -0.70
CA TRP A 55 20.86 17.36 -1.76
C TRP A 55 21.68 18.64 -1.59
N GLY A 56 22.82 18.73 -2.27
CA GLY A 56 23.79 19.82 -2.08
C GLY A 56 24.76 19.58 -0.92
N ARG A 57 25.71 20.49 -0.71
CA ARG A 57 26.78 20.35 0.30
C ARG A 57 26.91 21.62 1.16
N GLY A 58 27.32 21.46 2.42
CA GLY A 58 27.55 22.57 3.34
C GLY A 58 26.32 23.48 3.46
N THR A 59 26.54 24.78 3.31
CA THR A 59 25.50 25.83 3.37
C THR A 59 24.50 25.79 2.21
N SER A 60 24.82 25.09 1.11
CA SER A 60 23.93 24.88 -0.04
C SER A 60 23.03 23.64 0.11
N ARG A 61 23.07 22.96 1.26
CA ARG A 61 22.27 21.76 1.48
C ARG A 61 20.79 22.10 1.58
N HIS A 62 20.01 21.60 0.64
CA HIS A 62 18.56 21.64 0.68
C HIS A 62 18.03 20.40 1.40
N THR A 63 17.00 20.57 2.21
CA THR A 63 16.29 19.46 2.86
C THR A 63 14.80 19.74 2.80
N VAL A 64 14.03 18.74 2.37
CA VAL A 64 12.58 18.81 2.25
C VAL A 64 11.96 17.51 2.77
N LYS A 65 10.73 17.62 3.25
CA LYS A 65 9.88 16.49 3.61
C LYS A 65 8.92 16.22 2.46
N CYS A 66 8.87 14.99 1.99
CA CYS A 66 8.03 14.57 0.87
C CYS A 66 7.01 13.55 1.34
N GLU A 67 5.75 13.78 1.03
CA GLU A 67 4.65 12.91 1.42
C GLU A 67 3.72 12.62 0.24
N ILE A 68 3.25 11.37 0.13
CA ILE A 68 2.24 10.97 -0.84
C ILE A 68 1.15 10.18 -0.14
N ASN A 69 -0.09 10.63 -0.30
CA ASN A 69 -1.29 9.91 0.14
C ASN A 69 -2.32 9.88 -0.98
N TYR A 70 -3.05 8.77 -1.09
CA TYR A 70 -4.20 8.66 -1.97
C TYR A 70 -5.47 9.15 -1.26
N VAL A 71 -6.15 10.12 -1.86
CA VAL A 71 -7.45 10.63 -1.42
C VAL A 71 -8.45 10.36 -2.54
N HIS A 72 -9.50 9.58 -2.26
CA HIS A 72 -10.49 9.16 -3.27
C HIS A 72 -9.84 8.65 -4.58
N THR A 73 -8.84 7.75 -4.47
CA THR A 73 -8.07 7.17 -5.60
C THR A 73 -7.06 8.09 -6.31
N ILE A 74 -6.94 9.34 -5.87
CA ILE A 74 -6.03 10.33 -6.47
C ILE A 74 -4.81 10.52 -5.57
N PRO A 75 -3.57 10.34 -6.06
CA PRO A 75 -2.38 10.62 -5.29
C PRO A 75 -2.21 12.14 -5.10
N ILE A 76 -2.12 12.56 -3.84
CA ILE A 76 -1.79 13.92 -3.44
C ILE A 76 -0.32 13.96 -3.05
N PHE A 77 0.45 14.75 -3.79
CA PHE A 77 1.87 14.95 -3.56
C PHE A 77 2.08 16.19 -2.70
N LYS A 78 2.82 16.07 -1.60
CA LYS A 78 3.15 17.18 -0.70
C LYS A 78 4.67 17.32 -0.54
N ILE A 79 5.15 18.55 -0.59
CA ILE A 79 6.52 18.93 -0.25
C ILE A 79 6.46 19.98 0.83
N SER A 80 7.09 19.69 1.97
CA SER A 80 7.26 20.65 3.06
C SER A 80 8.72 21.07 3.20
N PHE A 81 8.98 22.35 3.44
CA PHE A 81 10.32 22.93 3.53
C PHE A 81 10.32 24.16 4.47
N GLY A 82 11.51 24.72 4.72
CA GLY A 82 11.72 25.78 5.71
C GLY A 82 12.06 25.22 7.07
N GLU A 83 12.26 26.10 8.04
CA GLU A 83 12.52 25.72 9.43
C GLU A 83 11.34 24.89 9.95
N SER A 84 11.64 23.74 10.55
CA SER A 84 10.65 22.76 11.02
C SER A 84 9.60 22.31 9.99
N PHE A 85 9.87 22.47 8.68
CA PHE A 85 8.95 22.13 7.58
C PHE A 85 7.61 22.90 7.59
N GLN A 86 7.60 24.13 8.08
CA GLN A 86 6.40 24.96 8.21
C GLN A 86 5.71 25.31 6.88
N THR A 87 6.46 25.45 5.78
CA THR A 87 5.89 25.77 4.47
C THR A 87 5.56 24.48 3.74
N CYS A 88 4.31 24.31 3.31
CA CYS A 88 3.85 23.11 2.60
C CYS A 88 3.24 23.48 1.24
N LEU A 89 3.62 22.73 0.20
CA LEU A 89 3.03 22.79 -1.12
C LEU A 89 2.42 21.45 -1.45
N GLU A 90 1.25 21.46 -2.09
CA GLU A 90 0.55 20.25 -2.50
C GLU A 90 0.08 20.31 -3.96
N SER A 91 -0.02 19.15 -4.59
CA SER A 91 -0.60 19.02 -5.93
C SER A 91 -1.16 17.61 -6.13
N ALA A 92 -2.38 17.54 -6.65
CA ALA A 92 -3.01 16.31 -7.13
C ALA A 92 -2.63 15.96 -8.59
N LYS A 93 -1.99 16.89 -9.32
CA LYS A 93 -1.73 16.76 -10.76
C LYS A 93 -0.50 15.89 -11.05
N SER A 94 0.60 16.15 -10.36
CA SER A 94 1.83 15.35 -10.42
C SER A 94 2.80 15.78 -9.32
N ALA A 95 3.79 14.92 -9.02
CA ALA A 95 4.94 15.24 -8.17
C ALA A 95 5.71 16.48 -8.68
N THR A 96 5.74 16.65 -10.00
CA THR A 96 6.39 17.79 -10.67
C THR A 96 5.57 19.06 -10.53
N ASN A 97 4.25 19.00 -10.34
CA ASN A 97 3.41 20.20 -10.26
C ASN A 97 3.39 20.85 -8.87
N VAL A 98 3.90 20.18 -7.83
CA VAL A 98 4.11 20.75 -6.49
C VAL A 98 5.09 21.97 -6.52
N LYS A 99 5.75 22.20 -7.66
CA LYS A 99 6.74 23.26 -7.95
C LYS A 99 6.26 24.71 -7.86
N LYS A 100 4.97 25.01 -7.91
CA LYS A 100 4.51 26.40 -8.08
C LYS A 100 4.60 27.19 -6.77
N ASN A 101 5.81 27.44 -6.30
CA ASN A 101 6.12 28.63 -5.51
C ASN A 101 6.49 29.76 -6.51
N PRO A 102 5.73 30.86 -6.58
CA PRO A 102 5.96 31.92 -7.58
C PRO A 102 7.36 32.57 -7.52
N ASN A 103 8.08 32.45 -6.41
CA ASN A 103 9.21 33.33 -6.11
C ASN A 103 10.61 32.76 -6.37
N LYS A 104 10.79 31.48 -6.78
CA LYS A 104 12.13 30.92 -7.05
C LYS A 104 12.16 30.01 -8.28
N LYS A 105 12.96 30.40 -9.29
CA LYS A 105 13.25 29.66 -10.52
C LYS A 105 14.15 28.42 -10.31
N VAL A 106 13.82 27.52 -9.37
CA VAL A 106 14.60 26.28 -9.21
C VAL A 106 13.81 25.09 -9.74
N ARG A 107 14.31 24.50 -10.84
CA ARG A 107 13.63 23.47 -11.62
C ARG A 107 14.16 22.08 -11.25
N PHE A 108 13.60 21.46 -10.23
CA PHE A 108 13.92 20.05 -9.87
C PHE A 108 12.91 19.07 -10.48
N SER A 109 13.26 17.78 -10.60
CA SER A 109 12.30 16.74 -11.00
C SER A 109 11.52 16.24 -9.79
N GLY A 110 10.18 16.18 -9.88
CA GLY A 110 9.38 15.59 -8.81
C GLY A 110 9.73 14.12 -8.57
N VAL A 111 10.05 13.38 -9.63
CA VAL A 111 10.48 11.97 -9.52
C VAL A 111 11.69 11.82 -8.60
N TYR A 112 12.68 12.71 -8.73
CA TYR A 112 13.90 12.64 -7.93
C TYR A 112 13.66 13.16 -6.51
N ILE A 113 12.98 14.28 -6.32
CA ILE A 113 12.70 14.79 -4.96
C ILE A 113 11.94 13.75 -4.10
N PHE A 114 11.02 12.99 -4.72
CA PHE A 114 10.29 11.94 -4.02
C PHE A 114 11.01 10.58 -4.00
N GLY A 115 12.16 10.45 -4.67
CA GLY A 115 12.90 9.19 -4.77
C GLY A 115 12.11 8.06 -5.44
N LEU A 116 11.16 8.40 -6.33
CA LEU A 116 10.24 7.43 -6.95
C LEU A 116 10.93 6.47 -7.92
N ASN A 117 12.12 6.83 -8.39
CA ASN A 117 12.95 6.01 -9.26
C ASN A 117 13.96 5.12 -8.52
N SER A 118 13.84 5.03 -7.19
CA SER A 118 14.65 4.09 -6.41
C SER A 118 14.16 2.66 -6.63
N GLN A 119 14.97 1.86 -7.33
CA GLN A 119 14.72 0.41 -7.47
C GLN A 119 14.77 -0.33 -6.12
N GLU A 120 15.55 0.16 -5.16
CA GLU A 120 15.62 -0.44 -3.84
C GLU A 120 14.30 -0.29 -3.07
N LEU A 121 13.74 0.93 -3.09
CA LEU A 121 12.42 1.18 -2.49
C LEU A 121 11.30 0.46 -3.24
N GLU A 122 11.38 0.37 -4.57
CA GLU A 122 10.45 -0.42 -5.35
C GLU A 122 10.48 -1.89 -4.92
N ARG A 123 11.67 -2.51 -4.85
CA ARG A 123 11.80 -3.92 -4.43
C ARG A 123 11.28 -4.18 -3.03
N GLU A 124 11.48 -3.27 -2.06
CA GLU A 124 10.88 -3.46 -0.73
C GLU A 124 9.37 -3.39 -0.76
N ARG A 125 8.81 -2.39 -1.45
CA ARG A 125 7.36 -2.27 -1.57
C ARG A 125 6.78 -3.48 -2.25
N GLU A 126 7.42 -3.99 -3.29
CA GLU A 126 7.01 -5.22 -3.96
C GLU A 126 7.15 -6.44 -3.08
N ARG A 127 8.23 -6.58 -2.30
CA ARG A 127 8.36 -7.67 -1.31
C ARG A 127 7.27 -7.62 -0.25
N LYS A 128 6.98 -6.43 0.30
CA LYS A 128 5.89 -6.23 1.27
C LYS A 128 4.52 -6.47 0.63
N TYR A 129 4.29 -5.95 -0.56
CA TYR A 129 3.07 -6.17 -1.34
C TYR A 129 2.87 -7.65 -1.63
N GLN A 130 3.88 -8.37 -2.13
CA GLN A 130 3.86 -9.82 -2.36
C GLN A 130 3.67 -10.63 -1.09
N SER A 131 4.22 -10.19 0.05
CA SER A 131 3.97 -10.82 1.35
C SER A 131 2.50 -10.69 1.80
N CYS A 132 1.78 -9.69 1.30
CA CYS A 132 0.33 -9.54 1.51
C CYS A 132 -0.51 -10.41 0.57
N PHE A 133 0.05 -10.92 -0.54
CA PHE A 133 -0.69 -11.86 -1.39
C PHE A 133 -0.64 -13.25 -0.79
N LEU A 134 -1.83 -13.74 -0.45
CA LEU A 134 -2.02 -15.14 -0.16
C LEU A 134 -1.48 -15.97 -1.34
N LYS A 135 -0.61 -16.95 -1.04
CA LYS A 135 -0.14 -17.91 -2.05
C LYS A 135 -1.33 -18.43 -2.89
N PRO A 136 -1.23 -18.49 -4.23
CA PRO A 136 -2.30 -18.97 -5.10
C PRO A 136 -2.85 -20.31 -4.62
N PHE A 137 -4.16 -20.50 -4.76
CA PHE A 137 -4.86 -21.64 -4.17
C PHE A 137 -4.30 -22.99 -4.65
N ASN A 138 -4.00 -23.13 -5.94
CA ASN A 138 -3.37 -24.32 -6.51
C ASN A 138 -1.96 -24.62 -5.96
N LYS A 139 -1.25 -23.61 -5.44
CA LYS A 139 0.08 -23.74 -4.82
C LYS A 139 0.04 -24.08 -3.33
N LEU A 140 -1.14 -24.30 -2.76
CA LEU A 140 -1.31 -24.69 -1.36
C LEU A 140 -1.38 -26.20 -1.18
N GLY A 141 -0.83 -26.69 -0.06
CA GLY A 141 -1.15 -28.02 0.44
C GLY A 141 -2.63 -28.13 0.85
N ASN A 142 -3.19 -29.34 0.77
CA ASN A 142 -4.62 -29.60 1.02
C ASN A 142 -5.09 -29.07 2.39
N LEU A 143 -4.30 -29.26 3.44
CA LEU A 143 -4.61 -28.73 4.78
C LEU A 143 -4.74 -27.20 4.77
N MET A 144 -3.84 -26.50 4.06
CA MET A 144 -3.87 -25.03 3.97
C MET A 144 -5.04 -24.53 3.12
N LYS A 145 -5.43 -25.28 2.08
CA LYS A 145 -6.65 -25.01 1.29
C LYS A 145 -7.89 -25.05 2.19
N VAL A 146 -8.03 -26.09 3.01
CA VAL A 146 -9.15 -26.25 3.95
C VAL A 146 -9.15 -25.15 5.02
N LYS A 147 -8.00 -24.88 5.67
CA LYS A 147 -7.89 -23.80 6.66
C LYS A 147 -8.30 -22.44 6.09
N ARG A 148 -7.89 -22.15 4.86
CA ARG A 148 -8.25 -20.89 4.20
C ARG A 148 -9.74 -20.80 3.89
N ALA A 149 -10.34 -21.87 3.38
CA ALA A 149 -11.78 -21.95 3.14
C ALA A 149 -12.57 -21.76 4.45
N ARG A 150 -12.16 -22.43 5.54
CA ARG A 150 -12.77 -22.28 6.87
C ARG A 150 -12.71 -20.83 7.38
N LYS A 151 -11.54 -20.20 7.30
CA LYS A 151 -11.37 -18.79 7.70
C LYS A 151 -12.26 -17.85 6.90
N PHE A 152 -12.42 -18.11 5.60
CA PHE A 152 -13.38 -17.36 4.79
C PHE A 152 -14.81 -17.55 5.29
N GLY A 153 -15.23 -18.78 5.61
CA GLY A 153 -16.55 -19.04 6.21
C GLY A 153 -16.77 -18.33 7.54
N GLU A 154 -15.77 -18.29 8.42
CA GLU A 154 -15.83 -17.52 9.68
C GLU A 154 -16.06 -16.02 9.43
N HIS A 155 -15.40 -15.44 8.42
CA HIS A 155 -15.64 -14.05 8.04
C HIS A 155 -17.05 -13.80 7.51
N VAL A 156 -17.57 -14.72 6.67
CA VAL A 156 -18.95 -14.64 6.15
C VAL A 156 -19.95 -14.72 7.30
N PHE A 157 -19.77 -15.65 8.24
CA PHE A 157 -20.63 -15.81 9.41
C PHE A 157 -20.63 -14.55 10.30
N ASN A 158 -19.47 -13.99 10.59
CA ASN A 158 -19.38 -12.76 11.39
C ASN A 158 -20.07 -11.58 10.68
N SER A 159 -19.93 -11.48 9.35
CA SER A 159 -20.61 -10.45 8.57
C SER A 159 -22.12 -10.64 8.58
N PHE A 160 -22.61 -11.88 8.48
CA PHE A 160 -24.03 -12.20 8.56
C PHE A 160 -24.63 -11.70 9.88
N ASN A 161 -24.02 -12.06 11.02
CA ASN A 161 -24.51 -11.62 12.33
C ASN A 161 -24.54 -10.09 12.48
N ASN A 162 -23.57 -9.39 11.90
CA ASN A 162 -23.52 -7.92 11.96
C ASN A 162 -24.61 -7.25 11.11
N ILE A 163 -25.01 -7.88 10.00
CA ILE A 163 -26.01 -7.34 9.07
C ILE A 163 -27.42 -7.65 9.56
N VAL A 164 -27.64 -8.87 10.07
CA VAL A 164 -28.93 -9.37 10.53
C VAL A 164 -29.62 -8.41 11.50
N THR A 165 -28.88 -7.84 12.45
CA THR A 165 -29.40 -6.93 13.48
C THR A 165 -30.05 -5.67 12.90
N ASN A 166 -29.72 -5.29 11.66
CA ASN A 166 -30.25 -4.12 10.97
C ASN A 166 -31.28 -4.46 9.89
N CYS A 167 -31.42 -5.74 9.53
CA CYS A 167 -32.25 -6.17 8.39
C CYS A 167 -33.49 -6.97 8.81
N PHE A 168 -33.48 -7.59 9.99
CA PHE A 168 -34.56 -8.45 10.47
C PHE A 168 -35.07 -7.97 11.82
N TYR A 169 -36.35 -8.26 12.10
CA TYR A 169 -36.89 -8.05 13.43
C TYR A 169 -36.27 -9.08 14.40
N PRO A 170 -35.94 -8.73 15.65
CA PRO A 170 -35.28 -9.65 16.58
C PRO A 170 -36.00 -10.98 16.82
N GLY A 171 -37.33 -11.01 16.67
CA GLY A 171 -38.13 -12.24 16.80
C GLY A 171 -38.04 -13.20 15.61
N ASP A 172 -37.51 -12.76 14.47
CA ASP A 172 -37.47 -13.56 13.24
C ASP A 172 -36.38 -14.64 13.28
N ASN A 173 -35.43 -14.54 14.23
CA ASN A 173 -34.35 -15.51 14.46
C ASN A 173 -33.64 -16.01 13.17
N PRO A 174 -33.13 -15.12 12.31
CA PRO A 174 -32.43 -15.56 11.11
C PRO A 174 -31.11 -16.27 11.47
N VAL A 175 -30.88 -17.44 10.88
CA VAL A 175 -29.70 -18.28 11.11
C VAL A 175 -29.00 -18.57 9.78
N LEU A 176 -27.67 -18.39 9.76
CA LEU A 176 -26.84 -18.87 8.65
C LEU A 176 -26.50 -20.34 8.88
N GLN A 177 -27.16 -21.24 8.15
CA GLN A 177 -26.98 -22.68 8.29
C GLN A 177 -25.68 -23.17 7.64
N GLU A 178 -25.50 -22.85 6.36
CA GLU A 178 -24.31 -23.27 5.62
C GLU A 178 -23.96 -22.31 4.48
N ILE A 179 -22.72 -22.42 3.99
CA ILE A 179 -22.29 -21.77 2.75
C ILE A 179 -21.64 -22.77 1.80
N HIS A 180 -21.96 -22.61 0.51
CA HIS A 180 -21.38 -23.37 -0.59
C HIS A 180 -20.63 -22.42 -1.51
N PHE A 181 -19.37 -22.73 -1.79
CA PHE A 181 -18.57 -21.93 -2.71
C PHE A 181 -17.50 -22.76 -3.39
N LYS A 182 -17.06 -22.30 -4.56
CA LYS A 182 -16.06 -22.98 -5.38
C LYS A 182 -14.82 -22.12 -5.49
N VAL A 183 -13.65 -22.73 -5.30
CA VAL A 183 -12.35 -22.09 -5.54
C VAL A 183 -11.58 -22.95 -6.54
N GLN A 184 -11.41 -22.43 -7.76
CA GLN A 184 -10.92 -23.22 -8.90
C GLN A 184 -11.81 -24.46 -9.07
N ASP A 185 -11.26 -25.67 -9.14
CA ASP A 185 -12.06 -26.89 -9.36
C ASP A 185 -12.54 -27.55 -8.06
N LYS A 186 -12.35 -26.91 -6.91
CA LYS A 186 -12.71 -27.48 -5.61
C LYS A 186 -13.94 -26.79 -5.02
N ASN A 187 -14.96 -27.58 -4.74
CA ASN A 187 -16.13 -27.15 -3.98
C ASN A 187 -15.87 -27.21 -2.47
N PHE A 188 -16.42 -26.25 -1.76
CA PHE A 188 -16.40 -26.14 -0.31
C PHE A 188 -17.82 -25.98 0.18
N GLN A 189 -18.15 -26.77 1.18
CA GLN A 189 -19.36 -26.66 1.99
C GLN A 189 -18.91 -26.44 3.43
N ILE A 190 -19.41 -25.39 4.07
CA ILE A 190 -19.15 -25.10 5.47
C ILE A 190 -20.51 -25.04 6.15
N ASN A 191 -20.77 -26.03 7.00
CA ASN A 191 -21.94 -26.06 7.87
C ASN A 191 -21.58 -25.33 9.18
N PHE A 192 -22.48 -24.47 9.65
CA PHE A 192 -22.36 -23.67 10.87
C PHE A 192 -23.24 -24.18 12.03
N GLU A 193 -24.08 -25.19 11.78
CA GLU A 193 -24.96 -25.85 12.75
C GLU A 193 -24.15 -26.70 13.74
N ASP A 194 -23.04 -27.33 13.31
CA ASP A 194 -22.14 -28.16 14.14
C ASP A 194 -20.97 -27.36 14.77
N ARG A 195 -21.23 -26.25 15.44
CA ARG A 195 -20.16 -25.49 16.12
C ARG A 195 -19.85 -25.97 17.54
N ASP A 196 -19.49 -27.24 17.65
CA ASP A 196 -18.53 -27.65 18.67
C ASP A 196 -17.12 -27.31 18.20
N PHE A 197 -16.58 -26.20 18.74
CA PHE A 197 -15.13 -25.94 18.68
C PHE A 197 -14.39 -26.87 19.66
N GLU A 198 -14.58 -28.18 19.54
CA GLU A 198 -13.82 -29.14 20.35
C GLU A 198 -12.44 -29.40 19.74
N LYS A 199 -11.45 -28.89 20.48
CA LYS A 199 -10.16 -29.51 20.78
C LYS A 199 -9.97 -30.93 20.22
N GLU A 200 -9.23 -31.02 19.12
CA GLU A 200 -8.52 -32.24 18.71
C GLU A 200 -7.16 -31.80 18.12
N ASN A 201 -5.98 -32.28 18.51
CA ASN A 201 -5.62 -33.39 19.37
C ASN A 201 -4.19 -33.17 19.92
N LYS A 202 -4.03 -33.05 21.24
CA LYS A 202 -2.85 -33.57 21.95
C LYS A 202 -3.22 -35.00 22.38
N LYS A 203 -2.77 -35.99 21.62
CA LYS A 203 -2.40 -37.36 22.03
C LYS A 203 -2.43 -38.30 20.81
N LYS A 204 -1.27 -38.52 20.23
CA LYS A 204 -0.65 -39.85 20.11
C LYS A 204 0.83 -39.65 19.76
#